data_AF-A0A378L8Q2-F1
#
_entry.id   AF-A0A378L8Q2-F1
#
_cell.length_a   1.000
_cell.length_b   1.000
_cell.length_c   1.000
_cell.angle_alpha   90.00
_cell.angle_beta   90.00
_cell.angle_gamma   90.00
#
_symmetry.space_group_name_H-M   'P 1'
#
loop_
_entity.id
_entity.type
_entity.pdbx_description
1 polymer ?
#
loop_
_entity_poly.entity_id
_entity_poly.type
_entity_poly.pdbx_seq_one_letter_code
_entity_poly.pdbx_strand_id
1 'polypeptide(L)'
;MATLVDKAPEGSDWAHEIKFDGYRIMALIHNEHIRLKSRNNKDWTNDLSSVVDALQELALPQVIFDGEVVLLDEHGKSDFQLLQNTIKSNTKAPFIYYLFDILYFDQFDLRTLPLLKRKAILKNLLEGQDKTLRFSDHIIGEGGFLFHRACELGLEGIISKQIDSPYISGRSKRWLKIKCLMRQEFVICGYSVPTGSRKYFRALYLGVYNEQGELDYTGNVGTGFTESSLKDIFSRLQKLITKQNPFNQEIPDSKGVVWVQPQLVAEIEFTHWTERGHLRHPSFKGLRLDKKPKDVFREQKVMLNKKDEKMQKQATKNAKAHSFKISHPDKVLYPEDAITKKDLLHYYEYVCDYIMPFISNRPLSLLRCPENWHDCFFQRHYIDSTPKVLKAVSIEAKEGKEEKEPYVYLNTTEGLFSLVQMNVLEIHPWGSLITHIEKPDFIVFDLDPGPSVTWEGMVKAAFEIRKYLDEFKLTSFVKTTGGKGLHVVVPIEPEYHWDEVKNFTQVFAGFMEQVNPEKYTSTMSKAKRKGKIFVDFLRNQRGATAIGPYSTRARLHAPVAVPIHWDELSKEKRDTEFTIKTLPTRLKRLKNDPWEDYWKIKQSLRLNSIL
;
A
#
# COMPACT_ATOMS: atom_id res chain seq x y z
N MET A 1 24.30 2.86 11.07
CA MET A 1 23.77 3.79 10.05
C MET A 1 22.95 3.01 9.04
N ALA A 2 21.78 3.53 8.67
CA ALA A 2 20.89 2.89 7.71
C ALA A 2 21.29 3.18 6.24
N THR A 3 21.01 2.22 5.35
CA THR A 3 21.23 2.31 3.90
C THR A 3 19.94 2.73 3.18
N LEU A 4 20.01 3.69 2.26
CA LEU A 4 18.84 4.11 1.47
C LEU A 4 18.51 3.04 0.42
N VAL A 5 17.25 2.60 0.42
CA VAL A 5 16.71 1.66 -0.58
C VAL A 5 15.45 2.27 -1.22
N ASP A 6 15.11 1.77 -2.40
CA ASP A 6 13.96 2.23 -3.18
C ASP A 6 12.62 1.67 -2.66
N LYS A 7 12.66 0.54 -1.96
CA LYS A 7 11.49 -0.14 -1.40
C LYS A 7 11.78 -0.66 0.00
N ALA A 8 10.77 -0.64 0.85
CA ALA A 8 10.85 -1.32 2.14
C ALA A 8 11.06 -2.82 1.88
N PRO A 9 12.00 -3.49 2.59
CA PRO A 9 12.04 -4.93 2.56
C PRO A 9 10.72 -5.48 3.11
N GLU A 10 10.30 -6.63 2.62
CA GLU A 10 9.08 -7.32 3.09
C GLU A 10 9.50 -8.62 3.79
N GLY A 11 8.61 -9.16 4.62
CA GLY A 11 8.78 -10.47 5.24
C GLY A 11 9.20 -10.42 6.71
N SER A 12 8.89 -11.49 7.43
CA SER A 12 8.98 -11.57 8.89
C SER A 12 10.37 -11.31 9.48
N ASP A 13 11.41 -11.34 8.64
CA ASP A 13 12.79 -11.08 9.04
C ASP A 13 13.07 -9.60 9.28
N TRP A 14 12.11 -8.71 9.02
CA TRP A 14 12.26 -7.27 9.14
C TRP A 14 11.26 -6.64 10.11
N ALA A 15 11.78 -5.80 11.00
CA ALA A 15 11.02 -4.87 11.82
C ALA A 15 11.03 -3.48 11.18
N HIS A 16 9.87 -2.89 10.99
CA HIS A 16 9.66 -1.59 10.38
C HIS A 16 9.21 -0.59 11.43
N GLU A 17 9.90 0.54 11.52
CA GLU A 17 9.65 1.63 12.45
C GLU A 17 9.42 2.93 11.67
N ILE A 18 8.67 3.87 12.23
CA ILE A 18 8.57 5.21 11.68
C ILE A 18 9.97 5.85 11.65
N LYS A 19 10.28 6.49 10.52
CA LYS A 19 11.45 7.36 10.46
C LYS A 19 11.07 8.72 11.03
N PHE A 20 11.67 9.03 12.17
CA PHE A 20 11.59 10.34 12.77
C PHE A 20 12.52 11.34 12.05
N ASP A 21 12.18 12.62 12.23
CA ASP A 21 12.92 13.77 11.71
C ASP A 21 13.49 14.60 12.87
N GLY A 22 14.62 14.14 13.43
CA GLY A 22 15.27 14.76 14.58
C GLY A 22 16.78 14.52 14.71
N TYR A 23 17.31 14.73 15.92
CA TYR A 23 18.70 14.44 16.23
C TYR A 23 18.83 13.03 16.81
N ARG A 24 19.61 12.17 16.15
CA ARG A 24 19.99 10.88 16.75
C ARG A 24 20.96 11.11 17.89
N ILE A 25 20.55 10.69 19.08
CA ILE A 25 21.27 10.84 20.34
C ILE A 25 21.52 9.46 20.93
N MET A 26 22.70 9.29 21.50
CA MET A 26 22.99 8.20 22.43
C MET A 26 22.94 8.75 23.84
N ALA A 27 22.16 8.11 24.70
CA ALA A 27 22.14 8.43 26.13
C ALA A 27 23.05 7.44 26.85
N LEU A 28 24.06 7.97 27.54
CA LEU A 28 24.96 7.22 28.40
C LEU A 28 24.56 7.53 29.84
N ILE A 29 24.04 6.53 30.53
CA ILE A 29 23.53 6.63 31.91
C ILE A 29 24.45 5.79 32.80
N HIS A 30 24.87 6.39 33.90
CA HIS A 30 25.56 5.70 34.97
C HIS A 30 25.08 6.27 36.31
N ASN A 31 24.06 5.63 36.88
CA ASN A 31 23.27 6.13 38.00
C ASN A 31 22.78 7.56 37.68
N GLU A 32 23.05 8.51 38.57
CA GLU A 32 22.67 9.93 38.42
C GLU A 32 23.41 10.67 37.30
N HIS A 33 24.46 10.09 36.72
CA HIS A 33 25.27 10.74 35.69
C HIS A 33 24.78 10.39 34.29
N ILE A 34 24.15 11.37 33.63
CA ILE A 34 23.60 11.23 32.28
C ILE A 34 24.37 12.12 31.30
N ARG A 35 24.76 11.54 30.15
CA ARG A 35 25.32 12.30 29.02
C ARG A 35 24.58 11.97 27.74
N LEU A 36 24.16 13.01 27.05
CA LEU A 36 23.52 12.91 25.73
C LEU A 36 24.52 13.27 24.66
N LYS A 37 24.83 12.33 23.77
CA LYS A 37 25.83 12.52 22.72
C LYS A 37 25.24 12.29 21.34
N SER A 38 25.54 13.20 20.43
CA SER A 38 25.22 13.02 19.02
C SER A 38 26.26 12.13 18.31
N ARG A 39 25.96 11.79 17.06
CA ARG A 39 26.76 10.88 16.23
C ARG A 39 28.23 11.28 16.06
N ASN A 40 28.55 12.56 16.12
CA ASN A 40 29.92 13.07 16.03
C ASN A 40 30.57 13.28 17.41
N ASN A 41 30.01 12.67 18.46
CA ASN A 41 30.46 12.75 19.85
C ASN A 41 30.35 14.17 20.47
N LYS A 42 29.60 15.08 19.84
CA LYS A 42 29.23 16.37 20.46
C LYS A 42 28.25 16.11 21.61
N ASP A 43 28.51 16.77 22.74
CA ASP A 43 27.66 16.76 23.93
C ASP A 43 26.45 17.69 23.74
N TRP A 44 25.25 17.17 24.06
CA TRP A 44 23.95 17.83 23.98
C TRP A 44 23.22 17.83 25.32
N THR A 45 23.90 17.44 26.41
CA THR A 45 23.28 17.25 27.73
C THR A 45 22.61 18.52 28.24
N ASN A 46 23.24 19.68 28.07
CA ASN A 46 22.68 20.97 28.50
C ASN A 46 21.56 21.46 27.57
N ASP A 47 21.65 21.15 26.28
CA ASP A 47 20.69 21.59 25.27
C ASP A 47 19.34 20.83 25.37
N LEU A 48 19.38 19.61 25.95
CA LEU A 48 18.26 18.68 26.04
C LEU A 48 17.94 18.33 27.51
N SER A 49 17.92 19.34 28.39
CA SER A 49 17.78 19.14 29.83
C SER A 49 16.47 18.45 30.21
N SER A 50 15.35 18.71 29.51
CA SER A 50 14.09 17.99 29.78
C SER A 50 14.19 16.48 29.51
N VAL A 51 15.00 16.06 28.55
CA VAL A 51 15.27 14.63 28.30
C VAL A 51 16.17 14.04 29.38
N VAL A 52 17.12 14.83 29.90
CA VAL A 52 17.97 14.42 31.03
C VAL A 52 17.14 14.18 32.27
N ASP A 53 16.28 15.14 32.63
CA ASP A 53 15.38 15.04 33.79
C ASP A 53 14.52 13.76 33.71
N ALA A 54 13.91 13.49 32.55
CA ALA A 54 13.10 12.28 32.35
C ALA A 54 13.91 10.96 32.42
N LEU A 55 15.17 10.97 31.97
CA LEU A 55 16.03 9.79 32.09
C LEU A 55 16.51 9.56 33.54
N GLN A 56 16.67 10.63 34.34
CA GLN A 56 17.00 10.51 35.76
C GLN A 56 15.86 9.85 36.55
N GLU A 57 14.61 10.16 36.22
CA GLU A 57 13.42 9.57 36.87
C GLU A 57 13.31 8.05 36.70
N LEU A 58 13.95 7.47 35.68
CA LEU A 58 13.99 6.02 35.51
C LEU A 58 14.86 5.31 36.57
N ALA A 59 15.70 6.05 37.29
CA ALA A 59 16.61 5.54 38.33
C ALA A 59 17.40 4.29 37.89
N LEU A 60 17.88 4.30 36.63
CA LEU A 60 18.58 3.17 36.04
C LEU A 60 20.04 3.13 36.51
N PRO A 61 20.64 1.93 36.65
CA PRO A 61 22.04 1.78 37.00
C PRO A 61 22.93 2.22 35.81
N GLN A 62 23.51 1.30 35.05
CA GLN A 62 24.33 1.64 33.89
C GLN A 62 23.63 1.27 32.59
N VAL A 63 23.26 2.23 31.76
CA VAL A 63 22.51 1.95 30.52
C VAL A 63 23.01 2.79 29.36
N ILE A 64 23.06 2.19 28.17
CA ILE A 64 23.28 2.91 26.93
C ILE A 64 22.08 2.74 26.01
N PHE A 65 21.39 3.84 25.74
CA PHE A 65 20.29 3.89 24.79
C PHE A 65 20.70 4.53 23.46
N ASP A 66 20.00 4.14 22.40
CA ASP A 66 20.08 4.77 21.09
C ASP A 66 18.66 5.15 20.64
N GLY A 67 18.50 6.41 20.28
CA GLY A 67 17.20 6.97 19.97
C GLY A 67 17.29 8.23 19.13
N GLU A 68 16.14 8.83 18.89
CA GLU A 68 16.02 10.09 18.17
C GLU A 68 15.21 11.11 18.96
N VAL A 69 15.79 12.28 19.17
CA VAL A 69 15.13 13.40 19.85
C VAL A 69 14.46 14.27 18.80
N VAL A 70 13.15 14.45 18.96
CA VAL A 70 12.30 15.24 18.08
C VAL A 70 11.54 16.31 18.85
N LEU A 71 10.95 17.24 18.10
CA LEU A 71 9.90 18.12 18.56
C LEU A 71 8.72 17.95 17.60
N LEU A 72 7.51 17.79 18.14
CA LEU A 72 6.31 17.63 17.32
C LEU A 72 5.67 18.98 17.02
N ASP A 73 5.11 19.12 15.83
CA ASP A 73 4.28 20.25 15.44
C ASP A 73 2.85 20.14 16.03
N GLU A 74 1.99 21.11 15.69
CA GLU A 74 0.59 21.16 16.12
C GLU A 74 -0.27 19.96 15.65
N HIS A 75 0.20 19.24 14.63
CA HIS A 75 -0.43 18.04 14.09
C HIS A 75 0.19 16.74 14.64
N GLY A 76 1.15 16.84 15.56
CA GLY A 76 1.81 15.68 16.16
C GLY A 76 2.90 15.04 15.30
N LYS A 77 3.38 15.71 14.25
CA LYS A 77 4.45 15.23 13.37
C LYS A 77 5.80 15.82 13.79
N SER A 78 6.87 15.02 13.70
CA SER A 78 8.22 15.52 13.96
C SER A 78 8.64 16.57 12.94
N ASP A 79 9.03 17.75 13.42
CA ASP A 79 9.51 18.86 12.59
C ASP A 79 10.93 19.27 13.01
N PHE A 80 11.89 19.01 12.11
CA PHE A 80 13.30 19.33 12.34
C PHE A 80 13.60 20.83 12.40
N GLN A 81 12.91 21.66 11.62
CA GLN A 81 13.14 23.09 11.60
C GLN A 81 12.69 23.70 12.94
N LEU A 82 11.53 23.25 13.44
CA LEU A 82 11.01 23.60 14.74
C LEU A 82 11.96 23.14 15.87
N LEU A 83 12.43 21.90 15.82
CA LEU A 83 13.42 21.36 16.76
C LEU A 83 14.69 22.24 16.81
N GLN A 84 15.27 22.55 15.66
CA GLN A 84 16.51 23.33 15.58
C GLN A 84 16.35 24.76 16.11
N ASN A 85 15.21 25.39 15.86
CA ASN A 85 14.93 26.74 16.36
C ASN A 85 14.74 26.74 17.87
N THR A 86 14.08 25.71 18.40
CA THR A 86 13.71 25.63 19.81
C THR A 86 14.90 25.27 20.70
N ILE A 87 15.73 24.30 20.31
CA ILE A 87 16.93 23.87 21.05
C ILE A 87 17.85 25.04 21.41
N LYS A 88 17.94 26.06 20.56
CA LYS A 88 18.81 27.22 20.79
C LYS A 88 18.25 28.23 21.79
N SER A 89 16.94 28.19 22.06
CA SER A 89 16.22 29.22 22.80
C SER A 89 15.53 28.71 24.06
N ASN A 90 15.18 27.41 24.11
CA ASN A 90 14.51 26.79 25.24
C ASN A 90 14.95 25.32 25.42
N THR A 91 15.84 25.09 26.37
CA THR A 91 16.37 23.75 26.69
C THR A 91 15.37 22.87 27.45
N LYS A 92 14.32 23.46 28.02
CA LYS A 92 13.20 22.78 28.70
C LYS A 92 11.95 22.64 27.83
N ALA A 93 12.09 22.79 26.52
CA ALA A 93 10.98 22.52 25.62
C ALA A 93 10.52 21.05 25.73
N PRO A 94 9.27 20.74 25.33
CA PRO A 94 8.70 19.39 25.41
C PRO A 94 9.27 18.48 24.31
N PHE A 95 10.59 18.28 24.32
CA PHE A 95 11.28 17.35 23.45
C PHE A 95 10.80 15.93 23.73
N ILE A 96 10.75 15.12 22.67
CA ILE A 96 10.38 13.71 22.79
C ILE A 96 11.57 12.89 22.34
N TYR A 97 11.99 11.94 23.16
CA TYR A 97 13.08 11.02 22.85
C TYR A 97 12.51 9.65 22.49
N TYR A 98 12.43 9.38 21.18
CA TYR A 98 12.03 8.07 20.66
C TYR A 98 13.20 7.09 20.74
N LEU A 99 13.16 6.23 21.75
CA LEU A 99 14.13 5.19 22.03
C LEU A 99 13.84 3.96 21.17
N PHE A 100 14.80 3.56 20.33
CA PHE A 100 14.59 2.45 19.40
C PHE A 100 15.53 1.26 19.60
N ASP A 101 16.58 1.40 20.43
CA ASP A 101 17.49 0.30 20.79
C ASP A 101 18.12 0.52 22.18
N ILE A 102 18.54 -0.58 22.82
CA ILE A 102 19.31 -0.61 24.06
C ILE A 102 20.58 -1.41 23.82
N LEU A 103 21.74 -0.79 24.07
CA LEU A 103 23.04 -1.36 23.70
C LEU A 103 23.74 -2.00 24.89
N TYR A 104 23.47 -1.51 26.09
CA TYR A 104 24.13 -1.95 27.31
C TYR A 104 23.18 -1.76 28.49
N PHE A 105 23.12 -2.75 29.39
CA PHE A 105 22.31 -2.70 30.60
C PHE A 105 23.05 -3.33 31.78
N ASP A 106 23.30 -2.54 32.81
CA ASP A 106 24.04 -2.83 34.04
C ASP A 106 25.47 -3.36 33.79
N GLN A 107 25.62 -4.66 33.64
CA GLN A 107 26.89 -5.34 33.37
C GLN A 107 26.89 -6.12 32.05
N PHE A 108 25.81 -6.03 31.29
CA PHE A 108 25.58 -6.81 30.09
C PHE A 108 25.67 -5.95 28.83
N ASP A 109 26.61 -6.30 27.94
CA ASP A 109 26.64 -5.80 26.58
C ASP A 109 25.59 -6.53 25.74
N LEU A 110 24.55 -5.80 25.34
CA LEU A 110 23.40 -6.36 24.64
C LEU A 110 23.60 -6.34 23.12
N ARG A 111 24.65 -5.70 22.59
CA ARG A 111 24.82 -5.48 21.14
C ARG A 111 24.84 -6.75 20.32
N THR A 112 25.29 -7.87 20.89
CA THR A 112 25.35 -9.17 20.21
C THR A 112 24.00 -9.89 20.15
N LEU A 113 23.03 -9.51 20.99
CA LEU A 113 21.70 -10.11 21.00
C LEU A 113 20.91 -9.75 19.74
N PRO A 114 19.92 -10.57 19.33
CA PRO A 114 18.94 -10.19 18.30
C PRO A 114 18.21 -8.89 18.61
N LEU A 115 17.89 -8.10 17.57
CA LEU A 115 17.17 -6.82 17.69
C LEU A 115 15.88 -6.95 18.52
N LEU A 116 15.04 -7.96 18.24
CA LEU A 116 13.78 -8.12 18.97
C LEU A 116 13.97 -8.37 20.47
N LYS A 117 15.05 -9.04 20.87
CA LYS A 117 15.37 -9.24 22.29
C LYS A 117 15.76 -7.91 22.95
N ARG A 118 16.59 -7.10 22.27
CA ARG A 118 16.95 -5.75 22.78
C ARG A 118 15.71 -4.85 22.88
N LYS A 119 14.85 -4.85 21.85
CA LYS A 119 13.61 -4.07 21.86
C LYS A 119 12.63 -4.51 22.96
N ALA A 120 12.54 -5.81 23.26
CA ALA A 120 11.72 -6.30 24.36
C ALA A 120 12.24 -5.83 25.73
N ILE A 121 13.56 -5.89 25.96
CA ILE A 121 14.20 -5.33 27.17
C ILE A 121 13.91 -3.84 27.29
N LEU A 122 14.12 -3.09 26.20
CA LEU A 122 13.85 -1.65 26.15
C LEU A 122 12.38 -1.34 26.47
N LYS A 123 11.43 -2.08 25.88
CA LYS A 123 10.00 -1.87 26.10
C LYS A 123 9.65 -2.03 27.57
N ASN A 124 10.12 -3.10 28.22
CA ASN A 124 9.86 -3.35 29.64
C ASN A 124 10.47 -2.27 30.55
N LEU A 125 11.65 -1.74 30.21
CA LEU A 125 12.27 -0.64 30.98
C LEU A 125 11.52 0.70 30.87
N LEU A 126 10.69 0.85 29.83
CA LEU A 126 9.91 2.05 29.58
C LEU A 126 8.42 1.87 29.93
N GLU A 127 7.99 0.69 30.41
CA GLU A 127 6.60 0.46 30.82
C GLU A 127 6.22 1.38 31.99
N GLY A 128 5.13 2.14 31.83
CA GLY A 128 4.60 3.04 32.85
C GLY A 128 5.21 4.45 32.88
N GLN A 129 6.06 4.82 31.92
CA GLN A 129 6.80 6.08 31.92
C GLN A 129 6.30 7.13 30.90
N ASP A 130 6.71 8.38 31.17
CA ASP A 130 6.20 9.67 30.72
C ASP A 130 6.10 9.95 29.19
N LYS A 131 5.39 11.03 28.83
CA LYS A 131 5.25 11.63 27.50
C LYS A 131 6.59 11.91 26.80
N THR A 132 7.66 12.16 27.56
CA THR A 132 8.99 12.57 27.09
C THR A 132 9.81 11.40 26.51
N LEU A 133 9.82 10.24 27.17
CA LEU A 133 10.57 9.06 26.72
C LEU A 133 9.62 8.06 26.07
N ARG A 134 9.80 7.79 24.78
CA ARG A 134 8.87 6.93 24.04
C ARG A 134 9.59 5.75 23.42
N PHE A 135 9.01 4.57 23.58
CA PHE A 135 9.44 3.41 22.81
C PHE A 135 9.07 3.61 21.33
N SER A 136 10.06 3.47 20.44
CA SER A 136 9.85 3.42 19.00
C SER A 136 9.28 2.06 18.62
N ASP A 137 7.96 2.02 18.46
CA ASP A 137 7.25 0.79 18.12
C ASP A 137 7.52 0.36 16.67
N HIS A 138 7.27 -0.92 16.40
CA HIS A 138 7.58 -1.55 15.14
C HIS A 138 6.51 -2.54 14.70
N ILE A 139 6.42 -2.73 13.38
CA ILE A 139 5.61 -3.78 12.76
C ILE A 139 6.55 -4.75 12.08
N ILE A 140 6.30 -6.05 12.19
CA ILE A 140 7.10 -7.08 11.53
C ILE A 140 6.51 -7.37 10.14
N GLY A 141 7.36 -7.39 9.12
CA GLY A 141 7.02 -7.83 7.78
C GLY A 141 6.39 -6.80 6.85
N GLU A 142 5.33 -6.10 7.30
CA GLU A 142 4.52 -5.20 6.47
C GLU A 142 5.19 -3.85 6.14
N GLY A 143 6.44 -3.87 5.69
CA GLY A 143 7.25 -2.68 5.45
C GLY A 143 6.63 -1.72 4.43
N GLY A 144 6.05 -2.26 3.35
CA GLY A 144 5.38 -1.45 2.34
C GLY A 144 4.12 -0.75 2.86
N PHE A 145 3.35 -1.41 3.74
CA PHE A 145 2.18 -0.81 4.36
C PHE A 145 2.57 0.34 5.30
N LEU A 146 3.50 0.10 6.22
CA LEU A 146 3.97 1.13 7.15
C LEU A 146 4.58 2.30 6.37
N PHE A 147 5.36 2.03 5.32
CA PHE A 147 5.91 3.06 4.46
C PHE A 147 4.82 3.90 3.80
N HIS A 148 3.82 3.26 3.21
CA HIS A 148 2.72 3.97 2.55
C HIS A 148 1.94 4.85 3.54
N ARG A 149 1.58 4.32 4.72
CA ARG A 149 0.92 5.09 5.79
C ARG A 149 1.77 6.23 6.30
N ALA A 150 3.08 6.00 6.48
CA ALA A 150 4.00 7.06 6.84
C ALA A 150 3.97 8.20 5.80
N CYS A 151 3.89 7.88 4.51
CA CYS A 151 3.83 8.88 3.45
C CYS A 151 2.49 9.61 3.37
N GLU A 152 1.36 8.92 3.54
CA GLU A 152 0.02 9.54 3.58
C GLU A 152 -0.10 10.54 4.74
N LEU A 153 0.47 10.20 5.90
CA LEU A 153 0.52 11.06 7.07
C LEU A 153 1.61 12.16 6.95
N GLY A 154 2.27 12.25 5.81
CA GLY A 154 3.33 13.22 5.54
C GLY A 154 4.58 13.04 6.39
N LEU A 155 4.78 11.88 7.04
CA LEU A 155 5.99 11.57 7.81
C LEU A 155 7.20 11.41 6.89
N GLU A 156 8.41 11.43 7.45
CA GLU A 156 9.63 11.39 6.62
C GLU A 156 9.79 10.06 5.87
N GLY A 157 9.34 8.96 6.46
CA GLY A 157 9.39 7.63 5.89
C GLY A 157 9.47 6.55 6.96
N ILE A 158 10.17 5.47 6.67
CA ILE A 158 10.37 4.35 7.60
C ILE A 158 11.82 3.89 7.66
N ILE A 159 12.09 3.18 8.75
CA ILE A 159 13.34 2.52 9.04
C ILE A 159 13.05 1.02 9.16
N SER A 160 13.74 0.20 8.37
CA SER A 160 13.59 -1.27 8.43
C SER A 160 14.86 -1.90 9.00
N LYS A 161 14.74 -2.75 10.00
CA LYS A 161 15.87 -3.41 10.67
C LYS A 161 15.64 -4.92 10.65
N GLN A 162 16.68 -5.71 10.41
CA GLN A 162 16.57 -7.18 10.51
C GLN A 162 16.34 -7.61 11.97
N ILE A 163 15.33 -8.46 12.22
CA ILE A 163 14.87 -8.83 13.57
C ILE A 163 15.90 -9.61 14.38
N ASP A 164 16.76 -10.37 13.69
CA ASP A 164 17.77 -11.26 14.25
C ASP A 164 19.15 -10.59 14.34
N SER A 165 19.27 -9.35 13.87
CA SER A 165 20.57 -8.72 13.67
C SER A 165 21.20 -8.18 14.96
N PRO A 166 22.52 -8.38 15.16
CA PRO A 166 23.26 -7.68 16.19
C PRO A 166 23.38 -6.19 15.84
N TYR A 167 23.63 -5.36 16.85
CA TYR A 167 23.92 -3.95 16.65
C TYR A 167 25.32 -3.77 16.05
N ILE A 168 25.39 -3.10 14.90
CA ILE A 168 26.65 -2.86 14.16
C ILE A 168 26.94 -1.36 14.08
N SER A 169 28.14 -0.97 14.51
CA SER A 169 28.68 0.37 14.31
C SER A 169 29.01 0.60 12.83
N GLY A 170 28.59 1.73 12.26
CA GLY A 170 28.81 2.06 10.83
C GLY A 170 27.61 1.78 9.93
N ARG A 171 27.77 1.92 8.60
CA ARG A 171 26.68 1.72 7.63
C ARG A 171 26.49 0.23 7.34
N SER A 172 25.25 -0.24 7.42
CA SER A 172 24.90 -1.65 7.25
C SER A 172 23.68 -1.80 6.33
N LYS A 173 23.59 -2.93 5.64
CA LYS A 173 22.39 -3.34 4.89
C LYS A 173 21.33 -4.02 5.76
N ARG A 174 21.66 -4.33 7.02
CA ARG A 174 20.70 -4.86 8.02
C ARG A 174 19.80 -3.79 8.59
N TRP A 175 20.10 -2.53 8.29
CA TRP A 175 19.34 -1.36 8.68
C TRP A 175 19.11 -0.53 7.42
N LEU A 176 17.87 -0.47 6.97
CA LEU A 176 17.47 0.20 5.74
C LEU A 176 16.61 1.42 6.08
N LYS A 177 16.70 2.47 5.26
CA LYS A 177 15.84 3.65 5.35
C LYS A 177 15.13 3.84 4.03
N ILE A 178 13.85 4.19 4.11
CA ILE A 178 12.97 4.43 2.96
C ILE A 178 12.26 5.74 3.23
N LYS A 179 12.32 6.69 2.30
CA LYS A 179 11.85 8.07 2.49
C LYS A 179 10.67 8.38 1.57
N CYS A 180 9.68 9.09 2.09
CA CYS A 180 8.49 9.52 1.37
C CYS A 180 8.78 10.69 0.42
N LEU A 181 9.59 11.63 0.90
CA LEU A 181 10.05 12.80 0.16
C LEU A 181 11.56 12.70 -0.07
N MET A 182 12.04 13.27 -1.19
CA MET A 182 13.47 13.32 -1.47
C MET A 182 14.10 14.42 -0.60
N ARG A 183 14.65 14.01 0.54
CA ARG A 183 15.35 14.88 1.49
C ARG A 183 16.74 14.33 1.77
N GLN A 184 17.76 15.16 1.68
CA GLN A 184 19.17 14.76 1.86
C GLN A 184 19.99 15.91 2.46
N GLU A 185 21.13 15.58 3.07
CA GLU A 185 22.12 16.56 3.50
C GLU A 185 23.06 17.00 2.35
N PHE A 186 23.41 18.29 2.34
CA PHE A 186 24.28 18.94 1.35
C PHE A 186 25.26 19.88 2.06
N VAL A 187 26.46 19.99 1.52
CA VAL A 187 27.48 20.92 2.02
C VAL A 187 27.23 22.30 1.43
N ILE A 188 27.24 23.34 2.27
CA ILE A 188 27.13 24.72 1.83
C ILE A 188 28.52 25.21 1.40
N CYS A 189 28.62 25.64 0.15
CA CYS A 189 29.88 26.00 -0.51
C CYS A 189 29.93 27.48 -0.92
N GLY A 190 28.81 28.18 -0.90
CA GLY A 190 28.73 29.60 -1.21
C GLY A 190 27.33 30.16 -1.07
N TYR A 191 27.18 31.45 -1.30
CA TYR A 191 25.88 32.11 -1.35
C TYR A 191 25.86 33.25 -2.38
N SER A 192 24.68 33.53 -2.92
CA SER A 192 24.45 34.68 -3.80
C SER A 192 24.00 35.91 -2.99
N VAL A 193 24.46 37.08 -3.43
CA VAL A 193 24.06 38.36 -2.83
C VAL A 193 22.54 38.57 -2.92
N PRO A 194 21.93 39.23 -1.91
CA PRO A 194 20.50 39.50 -1.91
C PRO A 194 20.11 40.43 -3.07
N THR A 195 18.86 40.31 -3.52
CA THR A 195 18.23 41.19 -4.52
C THR A 195 16.82 41.57 -4.05
N GLY A 196 16.36 42.79 -4.33
CA GLY A 196 15.05 43.28 -3.87
C GLY A 196 14.97 43.47 -2.35
N SER A 197 13.84 43.12 -1.74
CA SER A 197 13.56 43.31 -0.30
C SER A 197 14.16 42.24 0.62
N ARG A 198 14.76 41.18 0.08
CA ARG A 198 15.33 40.07 0.87
C ARG A 198 16.65 40.47 1.52
N LYS A 199 16.82 40.21 2.82
CA LYS A 199 18.04 40.50 3.58
C LYS A 199 19.02 39.30 3.59
N TYR A 200 20.30 39.56 3.84
CA TYR A 200 21.40 38.60 4.00
C TYR A 200 21.89 37.89 2.73
N PHE A 201 21.14 36.95 2.16
CA PHE A 201 21.52 36.23 0.94
C PHE A 201 20.28 35.79 0.14
N ARG A 202 20.45 35.59 -1.17
CA ARG A 202 19.36 35.14 -2.04
C ARG A 202 19.21 33.62 -2.04
N ALA A 203 20.31 32.90 -2.23
CA ALA A 203 20.36 31.44 -2.28
C ALA A 203 21.73 30.90 -1.84
N LEU A 204 21.74 29.69 -1.29
CA LEU A 204 22.95 28.92 -0.97
C LEU A 204 23.35 28.02 -2.13
N TYR A 205 24.65 27.91 -2.38
CA TYR A 205 25.25 27.00 -3.35
C TYR A 205 25.64 25.70 -2.65
N LEU A 206 25.17 24.58 -3.19
CA LEU A 206 25.19 23.28 -2.51
C LEU A 206 26.07 22.27 -3.23
N GLY A 207 26.75 21.42 -2.46
CA GLY A 207 27.54 20.30 -2.97
C GLY A 207 27.42 19.03 -2.18
N VAL A 208 27.97 17.96 -2.76
CA VAL A 208 28.21 16.67 -2.11
C VAL A 208 29.61 16.20 -2.45
N TYR A 209 30.25 15.47 -1.54
CA TYR A 209 31.53 14.85 -1.81
C TYR A 209 31.36 13.65 -2.74
N ASN A 210 32.32 13.45 -3.65
CA ASN A 210 32.46 12.25 -4.47
C ASN A 210 33.50 11.28 -3.86
N GLU A 211 33.69 10.11 -4.48
CA GLU A 211 34.61 9.08 -3.98
C GLU A 211 36.09 9.53 -4.00
N GLN A 212 36.41 10.51 -4.84
CA GLN A 212 37.74 11.12 -4.94
C GLN A 212 37.98 12.19 -3.85
N GLY A 213 36.97 12.49 -3.04
CA GLY A 213 37.06 13.49 -1.98
C GLY A 213 36.89 14.93 -2.48
N GLU A 214 36.41 15.11 -3.70
CA GLU A 214 36.12 16.42 -4.30
C GLU A 214 34.64 16.80 -4.15
N LEU A 215 34.31 18.07 -4.32
CA LEU A 215 32.94 18.59 -4.19
C LEU A 215 32.27 18.77 -5.55
N ASP A 216 31.25 17.95 -5.81
CA ASP A 216 30.38 18.09 -6.97
C ASP A 216 29.28 19.11 -6.69
N TYR A 217 29.02 20.02 -7.64
CA TYR A 217 27.96 21.02 -7.51
C TYR A 217 26.57 20.46 -7.79
N THR A 218 25.64 20.70 -6.88
CA THR A 218 24.29 20.11 -6.90
C THR A 218 23.17 21.14 -7.14
N GLY A 219 23.52 22.41 -7.37
CA GLY A 219 22.56 23.49 -7.57
C GLY A 219 22.41 24.41 -6.36
N ASN A 220 21.37 25.24 -6.40
CA ASN A 220 21.15 26.33 -5.46
C ASN A 220 19.82 26.19 -4.73
N VAL A 221 19.76 26.60 -3.46
CA VAL A 221 18.53 26.66 -2.67
C VAL A 221 18.24 28.09 -2.20
N GLY A 222 17.06 28.61 -2.54
CA GLY A 222 16.64 29.98 -2.21
C GLY A 222 15.31 30.06 -1.43
N THR A 223 14.72 28.95 -1.05
CA THR A 223 13.43 28.85 -0.36
C THR A 223 13.58 28.02 0.92
N GLY A 224 12.58 28.06 1.82
CA GLY A 224 12.59 27.31 3.09
C GLY A 224 13.26 28.02 4.27
N PHE A 225 13.64 29.30 4.11
CA PHE A 225 14.27 30.08 5.16
C PHE A 225 13.26 30.97 5.89
N THR A 226 13.35 31.01 7.22
CA THR A 226 12.79 32.06 8.06
C THR A 226 13.77 33.23 8.18
N GLU A 227 13.31 34.43 8.55
CA GLU A 227 14.20 35.59 8.74
C GLU A 227 15.29 35.33 9.79
N SER A 228 14.94 34.64 10.88
CA SER A 228 15.88 34.15 11.90
C SER A 228 16.95 33.24 11.30
N SER A 229 16.54 32.24 10.51
CA SER A 229 17.48 31.29 9.90
C SER A 229 18.41 31.95 8.88
N LEU A 230 17.91 32.91 8.09
CA LEU A 230 18.76 33.68 7.16
C LEU A 230 19.86 34.41 7.90
N LYS A 231 19.53 35.08 9.02
CA LYS A 231 20.48 35.82 9.84
C LYS A 231 21.55 34.91 10.44
N ASP A 232 21.14 33.82 11.11
CA ASP A 232 22.09 32.87 11.76
C ASP A 232 23.04 32.23 10.74
N ILE A 233 22.49 31.73 9.63
CA ILE A 233 23.28 31.11 8.57
C ILE A 233 24.27 32.12 7.99
N PHE A 234 23.81 33.34 7.68
CA PHE A 234 24.67 34.37 7.14
C PHE A 234 25.83 34.71 8.08
N SER A 235 25.56 34.91 9.39
CA SER A 235 26.59 35.18 10.39
C SER A 235 27.63 34.05 10.49
N ARG A 236 27.25 32.79 10.26
CA ARG A 236 28.19 31.66 10.20
C ARG A 236 29.00 31.66 8.91
N LEU A 237 28.35 31.92 7.77
CA LEU A 237 28.99 31.97 6.46
C LEU A 237 30.03 33.09 6.38
N GLN A 238 29.81 34.25 7.02
CA GLN A 238 30.79 35.34 7.05
C GLN A 238 32.15 34.90 7.63
N LYS A 239 32.15 33.95 8.57
CA LYS A 239 33.38 33.42 9.19
C LYS A 239 34.12 32.41 8.33
N LEU A 240 33.48 31.97 7.23
CA LEU A 240 33.96 30.90 6.37
C LEU A 240 34.29 31.37 4.96
N ILE A 241 34.23 32.68 4.68
CA ILE A 241 34.47 33.22 3.34
C ILE A 241 35.85 32.81 2.83
N THR A 242 35.91 32.38 1.57
CA THR A 242 37.14 32.04 0.86
C THR A 242 37.15 32.68 -0.53
N LYS A 243 38.34 32.88 -1.09
CA LYS A 243 38.51 33.39 -2.46
C LYS A 243 38.34 32.30 -3.52
N GLN A 244 38.58 31.05 -3.15
CA GLN A 244 38.58 29.93 -4.09
C GLN A 244 37.21 29.28 -4.19
N ASN A 245 36.80 28.93 -5.41
CA ASN A 245 35.65 28.07 -5.64
C ASN A 245 35.93 26.68 -5.03
N PRO A 246 35.13 26.19 -4.06
CA PRO A 246 35.37 24.90 -3.42
C PRO A 246 34.92 23.69 -4.28
N PHE A 247 34.20 23.90 -5.39
CA PHE A 247 33.77 22.84 -6.29
C PHE A 247 34.89 22.40 -7.24
N ASN A 248 34.82 21.15 -7.72
CA ASN A 248 35.75 20.59 -8.72
C ASN A 248 35.49 21.08 -10.15
N GLN A 249 34.55 22.00 -10.34
CA GLN A 249 34.19 22.55 -11.64
C GLN A 249 33.88 24.04 -11.52
N GLU A 250 34.06 24.78 -12.61
CA GLU A 250 33.53 26.14 -12.70
C GLU A 250 32.01 26.13 -12.73
N ILE A 251 31.40 27.05 -11.99
CA ILE A 251 29.94 27.15 -11.90
C ILE A 251 29.45 28.21 -12.88
N PRO A 252 28.57 27.85 -13.84
CA PRO A 252 27.96 28.80 -14.76
C PRO A 252 27.22 29.92 -14.01
N ASP A 253 27.29 31.15 -14.52
CA ASP A 253 26.66 32.33 -13.92
C ASP A 253 27.04 32.60 -12.45
N SER A 254 28.28 32.29 -12.06
CA SER A 254 28.82 32.55 -10.72
C SER A 254 29.18 34.02 -10.44
N LYS A 255 28.81 34.96 -11.33
CA LYS A 255 29.01 36.40 -11.11
C LYS A 255 28.21 36.85 -9.89
N GLY A 256 28.91 37.34 -8.86
CA GLY A 256 28.31 37.81 -7.61
C GLY A 256 28.07 36.73 -6.54
N VAL A 257 28.67 35.54 -6.70
CA VAL A 257 28.69 34.51 -5.67
C VAL A 257 29.83 34.76 -4.68
N VAL A 258 29.54 34.63 -3.39
CA VAL A 258 30.55 34.62 -2.33
C VAL A 258 30.80 33.17 -1.93
N TRP A 259 32.03 32.69 -2.15
CA TRP A 259 32.43 31.34 -1.80
C TRP A 259 32.74 31.22 -0.30
N VAL A 260 32.42 30.06 0.26
CA VAL A 260 32.74 29.72 1.65
C VAL A 260 33.44 28.37 1.73
N GLN A 261 34.25 28.19 2.78
CA GLN A 261 34.82 26.90 3.12
C GLN A 261 33.69 25.89 3.40
N PRO A 262 33.79 24.65 2.87
CA PRO A 262 32.76 23.62 2.95
C PRO A 262 32.65 23.01 4.36
N GLN A 263 32.27 23.84 5.34
CA GLN A 263 32.21 23.45 6.76
C GLN A 263 30.78 23.28 7.29
N LEU A 264 29.78 23.87 6.63
CA LEU A 264 28.39 23.79 7.06
C LEU A 264 27.64 22.76 6.23
N VAL A 265 26.82 21.95 6.90
CA VAL A 265 25.93 20.98 6.26
C VAL A 265 24.49 21.46 6.46
N ALA A 266 23.71 21.47 5.39
CA ALA A 266 22.29 21.77 5.40
C ALA A 266 21.48 20.54 4.99
N GLU A 267 20.29 20.39 5.54
CA GLU A 267 19.32 19.44 5.06
C GLU A 267 18.32 20.12 4.13
N ILE A 268 18.13 19.50 2.95
CA ILE A 268 17.38 20.05 1.84
C ILE A 268 16.36 19.02 1.37
N GLU A 269 15.12 19.46 1.22
CA GLU A 269 14.04 18.73 0.57
C GLU A 269 13.92 19.19 -0.89
N PHE A 270 13.67 18.27 -1.81
CA PHE A 270 13.60 18.56 -3.23
C PHE A 270 12.69 17.54 -3.94
N THR A 271 12.32 17.82 -5.19
CA THR A 271 11.38 16.96 -5.95
C THR A 271 12.08 15.79 -6.63
N HIS A 272 13.18 16.05 -7.33
CA HIS A 272 14.03 15.02 -7.93
C HIS A 272 15.42 15.56 -8.27
N TRP A 273 16.35 14.64 -8.59
CA TRP A 273 17.63 14.97 -9.22
C TRP A 273 17.45 15.09 -10.73
N THR A 274 18.01 16.12 -11.35
CA THR A 274 18.07 16.22 -12.81
C THR A 274 19.12 15.26 -13.38
N GLU A 275 19.08 15.01 -14.70
CA GLU A 275 20.10 14.20 -15.40
C GLU A 275 21.51 14.76 -15.22
N ARG A 276 21.63 16.09 -15.07
CA ARG A 276 22.89 16.80 -14.79
C ARG A 276 23.30 16.76 -13.31
N GLY A 277 22.58 16.03 -12.46
CA GLY A 277 22.90 15.91 -11.03
C GLY A 277 22.57 17.15 -10.20
N HIS A 278 21.61 17.98 -10.62
CA HIS A 278 21.15 19.14 -9.84
C HIS A 278 19.81 18.88 -9.13
N LEU A 279 19.56 19.61 -8.06
CA LEU A 279 18.30 19.56 -7.32
C LEU A 279 17.20 20.36 -8.03
N ARG A 280 16.01 19.77 -8.16
CA ARG A 280 14.82 20.46 -8.67
C ARG A 280 13.87 20.85 -7.54
N HIS A 281 13.45 22.11 -7.54
CA HIS A 281 12.62 22.71 -6.48
C HIS A 281 13.17 22.47 -5.05
N PRO A 282 14.46 22.76 -4.78
CA PRO A 282 15.02 22.55 -3.45
C PRO A 282 14.46 23.57 -2.45
N SER A 283 14.24 23.13 -1.21
CA SER A 283 13.84 23.94 -0.06
C SER A 283 14.70 23.60 1.15
N PHE A 284 15.23 24.63 1.80
CA PHE A 284 16.01 24.48 3.03
C PHE A 284 15.12 24.02 4.18
N LYS A 285 15.64 23.11 5.03
CA LYS A 285 14.95 22.65 6.25
C LYS A 285 15.71 23.02 7.52
N GLY A 286 17.04 22.91 7.51
CA GLY A 286 17.85 23.26 8.69
C GLY A 286 19.33 22.94 8.51
N LEU A 287 20.18 23.39 9.43
CA LEU A 287 21.59 23.00 9.49
C LEU A 287 21.76 21.65 10.21
N ARG A 288 22.65 20.79 9.72
CA ARG A 288 22.99 19.49 10.34
C ARG A 288 24.29 19.60 11.13
N LEU A 289 24.18 20.16 12.34
CA LEU A 289 25.30 20.36 13.26
C LEU A 289 25.85 19.03 13.83
N ASP A 290 25.10 17.95 13.67
CA ASP A 290 25.43 16.58 14.05
C ASP A 290 26.25 15.84 12.99
N LYS A 291 26.48 16.44 11.80
CA LYS A 291 27.17 15.81 10.67
C LYS A 291 28.47 16.53 10.31
N LYS A 292 29.48 15.73 9.92
CA LYS A 292 30.71 16.26 9.33
C LYS A 292 30.50 16.46 7.82
N PRO A 293 30.97 17.57 7.23
CA PRO A 293 30.84 17.82 5.79
C PRO A 293 31.38 16.69 4.91
N LYS A 294 32.53 16.12 5.28
CA LYS A 294 33.17 15.03 4.54
C LYS A 294 32.36 13.72 4.49
N ASP A 295 31.33 13.59 5.33
CA ASP A 295 30.45 12.41 5.35
C ASP A 295 29.21 12.58 4.44
N VAL A 296 29.13 13.71 3.72
CA VAL A 296 27.98 14.09 2.89
C VAL A 296 28.24 13.70 1.44
N PHE A 297 27.72 12.54 1.05
CA PHE A 297 27.80 11.99 -0.31
C PHE A 297 26.42 11.95 -0.96
N ARG A 298 26.35 11.92 -2.29
CA ARG A 298 25.09 11.69 -3.02
C ARG A 298 24.47 10.36 -2.60
N GLU A 299 23.21 10.36 -2.13
CA GLU A 299 22.54 9.10 -1.81
C GLU A 299 22.13 8.40 -3.12
N GLN A 300 22.68 7.20 -3.35
CA GLN A 300 22.23 6.32 -4.43
C GLN A 300 21.28 5.27 -3.87
N LYS A 301 20.13 5.07 -4.55
CA LYS A 301 19.19 3.99 -4.20
C LYS A 301 19.84 2.65 -4.55
N VAL A 302 20.06 1.79 -3.56
CA VAL A 302 20.50 0.42 -3.81
C VAL A 302 19.28 -0.40 -4.19
N MET A 303 19.25 -0.88 -5.44
CA MET A 303 18.24 -1.83 -5.91
C MET A 303 18.44 -3.17 -5.19
N LEU A 304 17.46 -3.58 -4.39
CA LEU A 304 17.43 -4.93 -3.81
C LEU A 304 17.06 -5.93 -4.91
N ASN A 305 18.08 -6.56 -5.51
CA ASN A 305 18.10 -7.85 -6.24
C ASN A 305 19.08 -7.80 -7.42
N LYS A 306 20.34 -8.18 -7.19
CA LYS A 306 21.35 -8.38 -8.26
C LYS A 306 22.30 -9.56 -8.04
N LYS A 307 22.03 -10.48 -7.10
CA LYS A 307 22.99 -11.56 -6.77
C LYS A 307 22.53 -12.99 -6.98
N ASP A 308 21.27 -13.26 -7.31
CA ASP A 308 20.80 -14.65 -7.51
C ASP A 308 20.67 -15.06 -8.99
N GLU A 309 21.10 -14.21 -9.93
CA GLU A 309 20.94 -14.45 -11.37
C GLU A 309 21.98 -15.39 -12.01
N LYS A 310 22.91 -15.98 -11.25
CA LYS A 310 24.00 -16.80 -11.83
C LYS A 310 23.97 -18.31 -11.58
N MET A 311 23.01 -18.87 -10.83
CA MET A 311 22.96 -20.33 -10.57
C MET A 311 21.72 -21.07 -11.09
N GLN A 312 20.89 -20.46 -11.95
CA GLN A 312 19.72 -21.12 -12.54
C GLN A 312 19.63 -20.99 -14.07
N LYS A 313 20.78 -21.00 -14.75
CA LYS A 313 20.85 -21.14 -16.22
C LYS A 313 21.50 -22.47 -16.61
N GLN A 314 20.88 -23.61 -16.25
CA GLN A 314 21.22 -24.91 -16.87
C GLN A 314 20.24 -26.04 -16.51
N ALA A 315 18.94 -25.81 -16.71
CA ALA A 315 17.86 -26.81 -16.85
C ALA A 315 16.56 -25.98 -16.80
N THR A 316 15.77 -25.75 -17.84
CA THR A 316 15.24 -26.66 -18.85
C THR A 316 14.77 -25.82 -20.04
N LYS A 317 15.16 -26.22 -21.26
CA LYS A 317 14.55 -25.74 -22.50
C LYS A 317 13.19 -26.44 -22.70
N ASN A 318 12.25 -25.68 -23.25
CA ASN A 318 10.93 -26.04 -23.80
C ASN A 318 9.72 -26.07 -22.86
N ALA A 319 9.15 -24.89 -22.58
CA ALA A 319 7.71 -24.59 -22.71
C ALA A 319 7.51 -23.06 -22.71
N LYS A 320 6.66 -22.54 -23.60
CA LYS A 320 6.29 -21.11 -23.68
C LYS A 320 5.34 -20.76 -22.52
N ALA A 321 5.72 -19.79 -21.68
CA ALA A 321 4.84 -18.82 -21.01
C ALA A 321 5.70 -17.82 -20.21
N HIS A 322 5.37 -16.52 -20.29
CA HIS A 322 5.91 -15.53 -19.34
C HIS A 322 5.39 -15.89 -17.94
N SER A 323 6.24 -16.43 -17.07
CA SER A 323 5.81 -16.75 -15.70
C SER A 323 5.64 -15.45 -14.92
N PHE A 324 4.40 -15.19 -14.52
CA PHE A 324 4.07 -14.07 -13.65
C PHE A 324 4.72 -14.30 -12.28
N LYS A 325 5.66 -13.42 -11.89
CA LYS A 325 6.38 -13.58 -10.64
C LYS A 325 5.53 -13.09 -9.47
N ILE A 326 4.96 -14.03 -8.71
CA ILE A 326 4.19 -13.74 -7.50
C ILE A 326 5.08 -13.65 -6.26
N SER A 327 4.79 -12.69 -5.37
CA SER A 327 5.48 -12.57 -4.07
C SER A 327 4.72 -13.33 -2.98
N HIS A 328 5.48 -13.86 -2.01
CA HIS A 328 4.99 -14.72 -0.93
C HIS A 328 4.14 -15.89 -1.47
N PRO A 329 4.68 -16.71 -2.41
CA PRO A 329 3.94 -17.82 -2.99
C PRO A 329 3.39 -18.79 -1.93
N ASP A 330 4.14 -19.01 -0.86
CA ASP A 330 3.79 -19.94 0.22
C ASP A 330 2.83 -19.33 1.27
N LYS A 331 2.40 -18.07 1.11
CA LYS A 331 1.41 -17.46 2.01
C LYS A 331 0.12 -18.27 1.96
N VAL A 332 -0.30 -18.80 3.10
CA VAL A 332 -1.52 -19.61 3.23
C VAL A 332 -2.73 -18.67 3.28
N LEU A 333 -3.59 -18.74 2.27
CA LEU A 333 -4.82 -17.93 2.17
C LEU A 333 -6.04 -18.66 2.72
N TYR A 334 -6.05 -20.01 2.65
CA TYR A 334 -7.05 -20.88 3.27
C TYR A 334 -6.37 -21.88 4.20
N PRO A 335 -6.25 -21.54 5.50
CA PRO A 335 -5.50 -22.34 6.49
C PRO A 335 -5.96 -23.80 6.59
N GLU A 336 -7.27 -24.02 6.55
CA GLU A 336 -7.89 -25.33 6.78
C GLU A 336 -7.52 -26.36 5.69
N ASP A 337 -7.24 -25.87 4.49
CA ASP A 337 -6.88 -26.70 3.33
C ASP A 337 -5.42 -26.52 2.91
N ALA A 338 -4.64 -25.77 3.69
CA ALA A 338 -3.29 -25.33 3.39
C ALA A 338 -3.14 -24.73 1.97
N ILE A 339 -4.17 -24.02 1.49
CA ILE A 339 -4.14 -23.41 0.15
C ILE A 339 -3.29 -22.16 0.21
N THR A 340 -2.25 -22.15 -0.60
CA THR A 340 -1.31 -21.04 -0.71
C THR A 340 -1.70 -20.05 -1.80
N LYS A 341 -1.08 -18.87 -1.77
CA LYS A 341 -1.17 -17.87 -2.82
C LYS A 341 -0.68 -18.39 -4.17
N LYS A 342 0.31 -19.28 -4.17
CA LYS A 342 0.79 -19.99 -5.37
C LYS A 342 -0.27 -20.92 -5.93
N ASP A 343 -0.98 -21.66 -5.09
CA ASP A 343 -2.08 -22.53 -5.54
C ASP A 343 -3.20 -21.70 -6.17
N LEU A 344 -3.52 -20.55 -5.58
CA LEU A 344 -4.48 -19.61 -6.14
C LEU A 344 -4.02 -19.04 -7.49
N LEU A 345 -2.73 -18.73 -7.63
CA LEU A 345 -2.16 -18.30 -8.91
C LEU A 345 -2.27 -19.40 -9.97
N HIS A 346 -1.82 -20.62 -9.66
CA HIS A 346 -1.90 -21.75 -10.59
C HIS A 346 -3.34 -22.02 -11.03
N TYR A 347 -4.30 -21.86 -10.11
CA TYR A 347 -5.72 -21.93 -10.44
C TYR A 347 -6.12 -20.87 -11.48
N TYR A 348 -5.77 -19.59 -11.26
CA TYR A 348 -6.11 -18.52 -12.21
C TYR A 348 -5.33 -18.60 -13.52
N GLU A 349 -4.10 -19.13 -13.52
CA GLU A 349 -3.38 -19.48 -14.74
C GLU A 349 -4.14 -20.54 -15.54
N TYR A 350 -4.67 -21.56 -14.86
CA TYR A 350 -5.43 -22.63 -15.49
C TYR A 350 -6.78 -22.16 -16.05
N VAL A 351 -7.51 -21.33 -15.31
CA VAL A 351 -8.84 -20.84 -15.72
C VAL A 351 -8.79 -19.54 -16.53
N CYS A 352 -7.60 -19.07 -16.91
CA CYS A 352 -7.40 -17.75 -17.51
C CYS A 352 -8.30 -17.51 -18.73
N ASP A 353 -8.30 -18.45 -19.68
CA ASP A 353 -9.11 -18.35 -20.91
C ASP A 353 -10.63 -18.42 -20.64
N TYR A 354 -11.03 -19.05 -19.52
CA TYR A 354 -12.42 -19.16 -19.11
C TYR A 354 -12.93 -17.91 -18.40
N ILE A 355 -12.12 -17.30 -17.52
CA ILE A 355 -12.54 -16.16 -16.71
C ILE A 355 -12.45 -14.84 -17.47
N MET A 356 -11.42 -14.67 -18.31
CA MET A 356 -11.11 -13.40 -18.97
C MET A 356 -12.28 -12.80 -19.78
N PRO A 357 -13.07 -13.56 -20.54
CA PRO A 357 -14.25 -13.04 -21.26
C PRO A 357 -15.25 -12.33 -20.34
N PHE A 358 -15.38 -12.77 -19.08
CA PHE A 358 -16.38 -12.24 -18.15
C PHE A 358 -15.91 -11.02 -17.35
N ILE A 359 -14.60 -10.78 -17.23
CA ILE A 359 -14.06 -9.73 -16.35
C ILE A 359 -13.27 -8.65 -17.10
N SER A 360 -12.85 -8.93 -18.34
CA SER A 360 -12.05 -7.99 -19.13
C SER A 360 -12.85 -6.77 -19.55
N ASN A 361 -12.23 -5.59 -19.47
CA ASN A 361 -12.83 -4.31 -19.82
C ASN A 361 -14.13 -4.00 -19.05
N ARG A 362 -14.24 -4.51 -17.83
CA ARG A 362 -15.33 -4.21 -16.89
C ARG A 362 -14.75 -3.58 -15.61
N PRO A 363 -15.38 -2.55 -15.05
CA PRO A 363 -15.06 -2.11 -13.70
C PRO A 363 -15.24 -3.28 -12.72
N LEU A 364 -14.32 -3.41 -11.75
CA LEU A 364 -14.29 -4.52 -10.82
C LEU A 364 -14.46 -4.03 -9.38
N SER A 365 -15.27 -4.76 -8.61
CA SER A 365 -15.19 -4.75 -7.15
C SER A 365 -14.39 -5.98 -6.71
N LEU A 366 -13.28 -5.76 -6.00
CA LEU A 366 -12.34 -6.79 -5.62
C LEU A 366 -12.44 -7.03 -4.12
N LEU A 367 -12.74 -8.26 -3.69
CA LEU A 367 -12.64 -8.63 -2.26
C LEU A 367 -11.20 -9.06 -1.98
N ARG A 368 -10.46 -8.22 -1.27
CA ARG A 368 -9.07 -8.46 -0.88
C ARG A 368 -9.01 -8.97 0.54
N CYS A 369 -8.26 -10.04 0.74
CA CYS A 369 -8.10 -10.67 2.04
C CYS A 369 -6.60 -10.78 2.34
N PRO A 370 -5.98 -9.74 2.96
CA PRO A 370 -4.53 -9.64 3.06
C PRO A 370 -3.90 -10.83 3.77
N GLU A 371 -4.49 -11.29 4.87
CA GLU A 371 -3.97 -12.37 5.72
C GLU A 371 -4.51 -13.74 5.32
N ASN A 372 -5.82 -13.93 5.44
CA ASN A 372 -6.53 -15.15 5.09
C ASN A 372 -8.00 -14.81 4.75
N TRP A 373 -8.80 -15.80 4.34
CA TRP A 373 -10.17 -15.58 3.87
C TRP A 373 -11.18 -15.03 4.91
N HIS A 374 -10.82 -14.88 6.19
CA HIS A 374 -11.72 -14.32 7.22
C HIS A 374 -11.74 -12.79 7.22
N ASP A 375 -10.58 -12.15 7.04
CA ASP A 375 -10.41 -10.70 7.20
C ASP A 375 -10.24 -10.03 5.84
N CYS A 376 -11.36 -9.55 5.28
CA CYS A 376 -11.42 -9.04 3.92
C CYS A 376 -12.03 -7.64 3.82
N PHE A 377 -11.66 -6.89 2.78
CA PHE A 377 -12.27 -5.61 2.43
C PHE A 377 -12.47 -5.48 0.92
N PHE A 378 -13.45 -4.67 0.51
CA PHE A 378 -13.69 -4.38 -0.90
C PHE A 378 -12.84 -3.21 -1.38
N GLN A 379 -12.20 -3.38 -2.54
CA GLN A 379 -11.55 -2.32 -3.30
C GLN A 379 -12.23 -2.18 -4.66
N ARG A 380 -12.69 -0.97 -4.98
CA ARG A 380 -13.30 -0.63 -6.29
C ARG A 380 -12.50 0.41 -7.05
N HIS A 381 -11.80 1.28 -6.30
CA HIS A 381 -11.06 2.38 -6.86
C HIS A 381 -9.63 2.01 -7.23
N TYR A 382 -9.16 2.62 -8.31
CA TYR A 382 -7.78 2.64 -8.73
C TYR A 382 -7.03 3.70 -7.92
N ILE A 383 -6.22 3.24 -6.99
CA ILE A 383 -5.36 4.07 -6.13
C ILE A 383 -3.89 3.93 -6.54
N ASP A 384 -3.00 4.80 -6.04
CA ASP A 384 -1.58 4.81 -6.45
C ASP A 384 -0.84 3.49 -6.18
N SER A 385 -1.28 2.72 -5.18
CA SER A 385 -0.76 1.38 -4.88
C SER A 385 -1.34 0.26 -5.75
N THR A 386 -2.30 0.57 -6.63
CA THR A 386 -2.86 -0.40 -7.59
C THR A 386 -1.80 -0.70 -8.66
N PRO A 387 -1.51 -2.00 -8.94
CA PRO A 387 -0.57 -2.38 -9.98
C PRO A 387 -0.86 -1.68 -11.31
N LYS A 388 0.16 -1.11 -11.95
CA LYS A 388 0.02 -0.36 -13.21
C LYS A 388 -0.45 -1.20 -14.41
N VAL A 389 -0.39 -2.53 -14.28
CA VAL A 389 -0.98 -3.46 -15.25
C VAL A 389 -2.51 -3.47 -15.21
N LEU A 390 -3.10 -3.17 -14.06
CA LEU A 390 -4.50 -2.81 -13.96
C LEU A 390 -4.69 -1.38 -14.47
N LYS A 391 -5.89 -1.07 -14.92
CA LYS A 391 -6.23 0.22 -15.53
C LYS A 391 -7.31 0.94 -14.72
N ALA A 392 -7.35 2.25 -14.89
CA ALA A 392 -8.36 3.13 -14.30
C ALA A 392 -9.35 3.57 -15.37
N VAL A 393 -10.64 3.57 -15.04
CA VAL A 393 -11.70 4.22 -15.81
C VAL A 393 -12.38 5.26 -14.93
N SER A 394 -12.50 6.50 -15.40
CA SER A 394 -13.16 7.57 -14.64
C SER A 394 -14.67 7.48 -14.80
N ILE A 395 -15.38 7.21 -13.71
CA ILE A 395 -16.85 7.03 -13.69
C ILE A 395 -17.45 8.07 -12.76
N GLU A 396 -18.54 8.72 -13.16
CA GLU A 396 -19.28 9.65 -12.31
C GLU A 396 -19.85 8.92 -11.09
N ALA A 397 -19.64 9.47 -9.88
CA ALA A 397 -20.08 8.87 -8.63
C ALA A 397 -21.59 8.59 -8.61
N LYS A 398 -22.37 9.43 -9.29
CA LYS A 398 -23.76 9.21 -9.69
C LYS A 398 -23.97 9.81 -11.08
N GLU A 399 -24.88 9.24 -11.86
CA GLU A 399 -25.25 9.76 -13.18
C GLU A 399 -25.65 11.24 -13.07
N GLY A 400 -24.97 12.11 -13.83
CA GLY A 400 -25.23 13.55 -13.84
C GLY A 400 -24.50 14.38 -12.76
N LYS A 401 -23.46 13.83 -12.12
CA LYS A 401 -22.58 14.58 -11.20
C LYS A 401 -21.18 14.79 -11.79
N GLU A 402 -20.59 15.96 -11.56
CA GLU A 402 -19.25 16.32 -12.07
C GLU A 402 -18.10 15.52 -11.44
N GLU A 403 -18.30 15.00 -10.22
CA GLU A 403 -17.26 14.24 -9.50
C GLU A 403 -17.09 12.84 -10.09
N LYS A 404 -15.91 12.60 -10.68
CA LYS A 404 -15.52 11.33 -11.29
C LYS A 404 -14.53 10.58 -10.39
N GLU A 405 -14.82 9.32 -10.14
CA GLU A 405 -13.98 8.42 -9.36
C GLU A 405 -13.26 7.43 -10.29
N PRO A 406 -11.98 7.09 -10.02
CA PRO A 406 -11.24 6.15 -10.85
C PRO A 406 -11.56 4.71 -10.43
N TYR A 407 -12.32 3.95 -11.22
CA TYR A 407 -12.60 2.54 -10.97
C TYR A 407 -11.54 1.64 -11.59
N VAL A 408 -11.21 0.52 -10.92
CA VAL A 408 -10.25 -0.46 -11.42
C VAL A 408 -10.87 -1.40 -12.46
N TYR A 409 -10.14 -1.66 -13.54
CA TYR A 409 -10.44 -2.73 -14.49
C TYR A 409 -9.17 -3.39 -15.00
N LEU A 410 -9.30 -4.51 -15.72
CA LEU A 410 -8.20 -5.19 -16.40
C LEU A 410 -8.56 -5.59 -17.82
N ASN A 411 -7.56 -5.84 -18.65
CA ASN A 411 -7.73 -6.41 -19.99
C ASN A 411 -6.54 -7.24 -20.46
N THR A 412 -5.73 -7.70 -19.51
CA THR A 412 -4.58 -8.57 -19.76
C THR A 412 -4.57 -9.71 -18.73
N THR A 413 -3.98 -10.84 -19.13
CA THR A 413 -3.77 -11.98 -18.24
C THR A 413 -2.86 -11.63 -17.06
N GLU A 414 -1.83 -10.81 -17.31
CA GLU A 414 -0.99 -10.22 -16.26
C GLU A 414 -1.81 -9.38 -15.26
N GLY A 415 -2.85 -8.67 -15.74
CA GLY A 415 -3.82 -7.98 -14.90
C GLY A 415 -4.55 -8.94 -13.96
N LEU A 416 -5.07 -10.07 -14.47
CA LEU A 416 -5.70 -11.11 -13.65
C LEU A 416 -4.73 -11.66 -12.59
N PHE A 417 -3.50 -11.99 -12.97
CA PHE A 417 -2.52 -12.52 -12.02
C PHE A 417 -2.09 -11.50 -10.97
N SER A 418 -2.09 -10.21 -11.34
CA SER A 418 -1.86 -9.12 -10.40
C SER A 418 -2.95 -9.01 -9.32
N LEU A 419 -4.18 -9.47 -9.60
CA LEU A 419 -5.22 -9.57 -8.57
C LEU A 419 -4.84 -10.59 -7.50
N VAL A 420 -4.29 -11.75 -7.90
CA VAL A 420 -3.77 -12.75 -6.95
C VAL A 420 -2.61 -12.16 -6.14
N GLN A 421 -1.71 -11.42 -6.79
CA GLN A 421 -0.63 -10.70 -6.12
C GLN A 421 -1.16 -9.73 -5.04
N MET A 422 -2.30 -9.08 -5.29
CA MET A 422 -3.00 -8.19 -4.36
C MET A 422 -3.81 -8.92 -3.28
N ASN A 423 -3.74 -10.25 -3.21
CA ASN A 423 -4.54 -11.12 -2.33
C ASN A 423 -6.05 -10.94 -2.56
N VAL A 424 -6.47 -10.72 -3.81
CA VAL A 424 -7.88 -10.75 -4.18
C VAL A 424 -8.37 -12.19 -4.14
N LEU A 425 -9.38 -12.46 -3.32
CA LEU A 425 -10.05 -13.76 -3.27
C LEU A 425 -11.39 -13.75 -4.01
N GLU A 426 -11.99 -12.59 -4.27
CA GLU A 426 -13.22 -12.52 -5.08
C GLU A 426 -13.17 -11.38 -6.10
N ILE A 427 -13.54 -11.69 -7.34
CA ILE A 427 -13.61 -10.76 -8.47
C ILE A 427 -15.07 -10.58 -8.84
N HIS A 428 -15.59 -9.36 -8.67
CA HIS A 428 -16.98 -9.02 -8.95
C HIS A 428 -17.04 -7.98 -10.07
N PRO A 429 -17.26 -8.38 -11.33
CA PRO A 429 -17.43 -7.45 -12.43
C PRO A 429 -18.75 -6.68 -12.35
N TRP A 430 -18.75 -5.48 -12.90
CA TRP A 430 -19.99 -4.76 -13.23
C TRP A 430 -20.74 -5.44 -14.37
N GLY A 431 -22.06 -5.19 -14.41
CA GLY A 431 -22.95 -5.61 -15.48
C GLY A 431 -22.73 -4.93 -16.83
N SER A 432 -21.79 -3.99 -16.95
CA SER A 432 -21.49 -3.27 -18.19
C SER A 432 -19.99 -3.25 -18.50
N LEU A 433 -19.66 -2.99 -19.76
CA LEU A 433 -18.29 -2.72 -20.23
C LEU A 433 -17.94 -1.25 -20.03
N ILE A 434 -16.64 -0.95 -19.91
CA ILE A 434 -16.14 0.43 -19.85
C ILE A 434 -16.50 1.28 -21.09
N THR A 435 -16.79 0.65 -22.23
CA THR A 435 -17.18 1.33 -23.47
C THR A 435 -18.66 1.73 -23.50
N HIS A 436 -19.49 1.08 -22.69
CA HIS A 436 -20.94 1.33 -22.59
C HIS A 436 -21.35 1.32 -21.11
N ILE A 437 -20.68 2.17 -20.31
CA ILE A 437 -20.75 2.07 -18.86
C ILE A 437 -22.17 2.21 -18.29
N GLU A 438 -23.02 2.98 -18.96
CA GLU A 438 -24.41 3.23 -18.56
C GLU A 438 -25.42 2.20 -19.09
N LYS A 439 -24.97 1.24 -19.91
CA LYS A 439 -25.83 0.24 -20.55
C LYS A 439 -25.33 -1.18 -20.26
N PRO A 440 -25.92 -1.88 -19.28
CA PRO A 440 -25.51 -3.24 -18.96
C PRO A 440 -25.77 -4.22 -20.12
N ASP A 441 -24.91 -5.23 -20.23
CA ASP A 441 -24.97 -6.28 -21.26
C ASP A 441 -25.31 -7.66 -20.68
N PHE A 442 -25.63 -7.73 -19.38
CA PHE A 442 -26.29 -8.89 -18.78
C PHE A 442 -27.09 -8.51 -17.54
N ILE A 443 -28.04 -9.38 -17.19
CA ILE A 443 -28.85 -9.34 -15.98
C ILE A 443 -28.50 -10.53 -15.09
N VAL A 444 -28.58 -10.33 -13.78
CA VAL A 444 -28.45 -11.38 -12.77
C VAL A 444 -29.67 -11.39 -11.86
N PHE A 445 -30.30 -12.56 -11.72
CA PHE A 445 -31.18 -12.88 -10.61
C PHE A 445 -30.39 -13.71 -9.60
N ASP A 446 -29.99 -13.08 -8.49
CA ASP A 446 -29.25 -13.76 -7.42
C ASP A 446 -30.25 -14.37 -6.42
N LEU A 447 -30.27 -15.69 -6.36
CA LEU A 447 -31.18 -16.44 -5.52
C LEU A 447 -30.55 -16.63 -4.14
N ASP A 448 -31.10 -15.93 -3.15
CA ASP A 448 -30.66 -15.97 -1.76
C ASP A 448 -31.65 -16.74 -0.87
N PRO A 449 -31.25 -17.90 -0.31
CA PRO A 449 -32.14 -18.68 0.56
C PRO A 449 -32.35 -18.03 1.93
N GLY A 450 -33.59 -18.00 2.40
CA GLY A 450 -33.90 -17.82 3.81
C GLY A 450 -33.44 -19.01 4.67
N PRO A 451 -33.37 -18.87 6.01
CA PRO A 451 -32.76 -19.88 6.90
C PRO A 451 -33.32 -21.31 6.81
N SER A 452 -34.56 -21.49 6.36
CA SER A 452 -35.25 -22.78 6.26
C SER A 452 -35.46 -23.27 4.82
N VAL A 453 -34.89 -22.60 3.82
CA VAL A 453 -34.96 -23.03 2.43
C VAL A 453 -33.91 -24.12 2.16
N THR A 454 -34.36 -25.26 1.62
CA THR A 454 -33.46 -26.37 1.24
C THR A 454 -32.78 -26.10 -0.10
N TRP A 455 -31.66 -26.79 -0.36
CA TRP A 455 -30.98 -26.71 -1.67
C TRP A 455 -31.87 -27.18 -2.83
N GLU A 456 -32.66 -28.24 -2.63
CA GLU A 456 -33.64 -28.67 -3.64
C GLU A 456 -34.65 -27.54 -3.94
N GLY A 457 -35.06 -26.77 -2.92
CA GLY A 457 -35.89 -25.57 -3.09
C GLY A 457 -35.22 -24.52 -3.96
N MET A 458 -33.91 -24.27 -3.76
CA MET A 458 -33.11 -23.36 -4.58
C MET A 458 -33.02 -23.80 -6.04
N VAL A 459 -32.78 -25.09 -6.28
CA VAL A 459 -32.72 -25.65 -7.63
C VAL A 459 -34.07 -25.50 -8.34
N LYS A 460 -35.17 -25.86 -7.67
CA LYS A 460 -36.53 -25.67 -8.21
C LYS A 460 -36.79 -24.21 -8.57
N ALA A 461 -36.37 -23.28 -7.72
CA ALA A 461 -36.51 -21.86 -7.98
C ALA A 461 -35.73 -21.38 -9.21
N ALA A 462 -34.48 -21.85 -9.39
CA ALA A 462 -33.70 -21.52 -10.57
C ALA A 462 -34.36 -21.99 -11.87
N PHE A 463 -34.92 -23.21 -11.88
CA PHE A 463 -35.68 -23.73 -13.02
C PHE A 463 -37.00 -22.98 -13.25
N GLU A 464 -37.67 -22.52 -12.20
CA GLU A 464 -38.90 -21.74 -12.32
C GLU A 464 -38.61 -20.35 -12.92
N ILE A 465 -37.55 -19.68 -12.47
CA ILE A 465 -37.08 -18.43 -13.10
C ILE A 465 -36.73 -18.66 -14.57
N ARG A 466 -35.97 -19.71 -14.89
CA ARG A 466 -35.64 -20.07 -16.27
C ARG A 466 -36.90 -20.21 -17.12
N LYS A 467 -37.88 -20.98 -16.64
CA LYS A 467 -39.14 -21.20 -17.35
C LYS A 467 -39.82 -19.88 -17.70
N TYR A 468 -39.97 -18.97 -16.73
CA TYR A 468 -40.62 -17.69 -16.99
C TYR A 468 -39.79 -16.80 -17.92
N LEU A 469 -38.45 -16.78 -17.78
CA LEU A 469 -37.59 -16.08 -18.74
C LEU A 469 -37.73 -16.63 -20.16
N ASP A 470 -37.85 -17.95 -20.33
CA ASP A 470 -38.09 -18.61 -21.61
C ASP A 470 -39.46 -18.18 -22.21
N GLU A 471 -40.50 -18.01 -21.39
CA GLU A 471 -41.80 -17.43 -21.82
C GLU A 471 -41.65 -15.98 -22.31
N PHE A 472 -40.75 -15.21 -21.69
CA PHE A 472 -40.32 -13.90 -22.18
C PHE A 472 -39.33 -14.00 -23.35
N LYS A 473 -39.06 -15.17 -23.92
CA LYS A 473 -38.06 -15.40 -24.99
C LYS A 473 -36.66 -14.86 -24.64
N LEU A 474 -36.29 -14.90 -23.37
CA LEU A 474 -34.98 -14.54 -22.86
C LEU A 474 -34.24 -15.81 -22.48
N THR A 475 -33.26 -16.20 -23.30
CA THR A 475 -32.41 -17.34 -22.99
C THR A 475 -31.59 -17.02 -21.74
N SER A 476 -31.60 -17.94 -20.78
CA SER A 476 -30.92 -17.77 -19.50
C SER A 476 -29.93 -18.90 -19.22
N PHE A 477 -28.92 -18.57 -18.43
CA PHE A 477 -27.83 -19.44 -18.02
C PHE A 477 -27.77 -19.52 -16.51
N VAL A 478 -27.17 -20.58 -15.97
CA VAL A 478 -27.06 -20.76 -14.52
C VAL A 478 -25.62 -20.98 -14.09
N LYS A 479 -25.28 -20.46 -12.92
CA LYS A 479 -24.02 -20.76 -12.24
C LYS A 479 -24.19 -20.91 -10.75
N THR A 480 -23.34 -21.73 -10.16
CA THR A 480 -23.17 -21.73 -8.71
C THR A 480 -22.48 -20.44 -8.27
N THR A 481 -22.75 -20.01 -7.03
CA THR A 481 -22.11 -18.81 -6.46
C THR A 481 -20.83 -19.12 -5.69
N GLY A 482 -20.54 -20.40 -5.41
CA GLY A 482 -19.58 -20.82 -4.39
C GLY A 482 -20.01 -20.47 -2.96
N GLY A 483 -21.24 -20.01 -2.76
CA GLY A 483 -21.83 -19.68 -1.46
C GLY A 483 -23.03 -20.57 -1.13
N LYS A 484 -24.16 -19.94 -0.79
CA LYS A 484 -25.43 -20.63 -0.50
C LYS A 484 -26.44 -20.52 -1.64
N GLY A 485 -26.21 -19.63 -2.60
CA GLY A 485 -27.16 -19.26 -3.65
C GLY A 485 -26.77 -19.74 -5.06
N LEU A 486 -27.65 -19.43 -6.01
CA LEU A 486 -27.48 -19.64 -7.45
C LEU A 486 -27.67 -18.30 -8.17
N HIS A 487 -26.93 -18.07 -9.25
CA HIS A 487 -27.23 -16.97 -10.16
C HIS A 487 -27.88 -17.51 -11.41
N VAL A 488 -29.03 -16.95 -11.79
CA VAL A 488 -29.59 -17.07 -13.13
C VAL A 488 -29.20 -15.80 -13.89
N VAL A 489 -28.51 -15.96 -15.02
CA VAL A 489 -27.88 -14.88 -15.78
C VAL A 489 -28.46 -14.83 -17.18
N VAL A 490 -28.79 -13.64 -17.65
CA VAL A 490 -29.41 -13.40 -18.96
C VAL A 490 -28.51 -12.42 -19.73
N PRO A 491 -27.78 -12.84 -20.77
CA PRO A 491 -27.08 -11.90 -21.63
C PRO A 491 -28.11 -11.01 -22.35
N ILE A 492 -27.85 -9.72 -22.47
CA ILE A 492 -28.70 -8.77 -23.17
C ILE A 492 -27.85 -7.85 -24.03
N GLU A 493 -28.43 -7.25 -25.05
CA GLU A 493 -27.76 -6.16 -25.77
C GLU A 493 -27.69 -4.90 -24.88
N PRO A 494 -26.58 -4.13 -24.92
CA PRO A 494 -26.42 -2.90 -24.16
C PRO A 494 -27.24 -1.75 -24.77
N GLU A 495 -28.56 -1.91 -24.78
CA GLU A 495 -29.53 -1.01 -25.40
C GLU A 495 -30.11 0.00 -24.40
N TYR A 496 -30.41 -0.49 -23.18
CA TYR A 496 -31.16 0.19 -22.13
C TYR A 496 -30.25 0.70 -21.01
N HIS A 497 -30.65 1.78 -20.35
CA HIS A 497 -29.93 2.31 -19.19
C HIS A 497 -30.16 1.46 -17.92
N TRP A 498 -29.27 1.60 -16.94
CA TRP A 498 -29.34 0.87 -15.67
C TRP A 498 -30.70 0.89 -14.99
N ASP A 499 -31.38 2.04 -14.95
CA ASP A 499 -32.68 2.16 -14.28
C ASP A 499 -33.79 1.37 -14.98
N GLU A 500 -33.75 1.32 -16.32
CA GLU A 500 -34.71 0.53 -17.11
C GLU A 500 -34.50 -0.98 -16.89
N VAL A 501 -33.24 -1.42 -16.91
CA VAL A 501 -32.87 -2.82 -16.65
C VAL A 501 -33.18 -3.22 -15.21
N LYS A 502 -32.87 -2.36 -14.24
CA LYS A 502 -33.23 -2.55 -12.84
C LYS A 502 -34.75 -2.66 -12.68
N ASN A 503 -35.51 -1.77 -13.31
CA ASN A 503 -36.97 -1.81 -13.23
C ASN A 503 -37.54 -3.12 -13.81
N PHE A 504 -37.06 -3.55 -14.97
CA PHE A 504 -37.45 -4.85 -15.54
C PHE A 504 -37.22 -6.01 -14.56
N THR A 505 -36.03 -6.07 -13.96
CA THR A 505 -35.68 -7.16 -13.03
C THR A 505 -36.44 -7.07 -11.71
N GLN A 506 -36.76 -5.87 -11.24
CA GLN A 506 -37.62 -5.64 -10.09
C GLN A 506 -39.06 -6.09 -10.33
N VAL A 507 -39.63 -5.75 -11.49
CA VAL A 507 -40.97 -6.19 -11.90
C VAL A 507 -41.00 -7.72 -12.02
N PHE A 508 -40.00 -8.33 -12.63
CA PHE A 508 -39.89 -9.78 -12.72
C PHE A 508 -39.81 -10.45 -11.34
N ALA A 509 -39.00 -9.93 -10.42
CA ALA A 509 -38.93 -10.44 -9.05
C ALA A 509 -40.26 -10.28 -8.29
N GLY A 510 -40.98 -9.17 -8.51
CA GLY A 510 -42.32 -8.96 -7.98
C GLY A 510 -43.35 -9.93 -8.55
N PHE A 511 -43.28 -10.23 -9.85
CA PHE A 511 -44.09 -11.25 -10.51
C PHE A 511 -43.86 -12.63 -9.89
N MET A 512 -42.59 -13.02 -9.62
CA MET A 512 -42.29 -14.28 -8.92
C MET A 512 -42.96 -14.35 -7.54
N GLU A 513 -42.92 -13.26 -6.77
CA GLU A 513 -43.60 -13.16 -5.47
C GLU A 513 -45.14 -13.22 -5.60
N GLN A 514 -45.72 -12.64 -6.65
CA GLN A 514 -47.17 -12.73 -6.88
C GLN A 514 -47.61 -14.15 -7.29
N VAL A 515 -46.83 -14.81 -8.14
CA VAL A 515 -47.11 -16.19 -8.60
C VAL A 515 -46.98 -17.19 -7.45
N ASN A 516 -45.98 -17.02 -6.58
CA ASN A 516 -45.79 -17.92 -5.44
C ASN A 516 -45.36 -17.16 -4.18
N PRO A 517 -46.30 -16.49 -3.48
CA PRO A 517 -45.98 -15.63 -2.34
C PRO A 517 -45.45 -16.40 -1.14
N GLU A 518 -45.73 -17.70 -1.04
CA GLU A 518 -45.19 -18.56 0.02
C GLU A 518 -43.74 -18.98 -0.22
N LYS A 519 -43.26 -18.93 -1.47
CA LYS A 519 -41.89 -19.32 -1.82
C LYS A 519 -40.96 -18.15 -2.06
N TYR A 520 -41.44 -17.07 -2.65
CA TYR A 520 -40.59 -15.95 -3.07
C TYR A 520 -40.87 -14.69 -2.28
N THR A 521 -39.86 -13.84 -2.18
CA THR A 521 -40.07 -12.45 -1.81
C THR A 521 -39.16 -11.53 -2.63
N SER A 522 -39.70 -10.38 -3.00
CA SER A 522 -38.95 -9.28 -3.63
C SER A 522 -38.50 -8.22 -2.60
N THR A 523 -38.82 -8.43 -1.30
CA THR A 523 -38.50 -7.46 -0.24
C THR A 523 -37.13 -7.71 0.40
N MET A 524 -36.37 -6.64 0.62
CA MET A 524 -35.04 -6.69 1.27
C MET A 524 -35.05 -7.11 2.75
N SER A 525 -36.18 -6.94 3.45
CA SER A 525 -36.25 -7.19 4.89
C SER A 525 -35.99 -8.66 5.24
N LYS A 526 -34.87 -8.95 5.93
CA LYS A 526 -34.52 -10.30 6.41
C LYS A 526 -35.63 -10.92 7.26
N ALA A 527 -36.37 -10.12 8.02
CA ALA A 527 -37.50 -10.59 8.83
C ALA A 527 -38.63 -11.19 7.99
N LYS A 528 -38.82 -10.70 6.75
CA LYS A 528 -39.83 -11.21 5.80
C LYS A 528 -39.35 -12.41 4.96
N ARG A 529 -38.10 -12.84 5.11
CA ARG A 529 -37.49 -13.96 4.35
C ARG A 529 -37.60 -15.32 5.02
N LYS A 530 -38.29 -15.43 6.16
CA LYS A 530 -38.42 -16.71 6.88
C LYS A 530 -39.20 -17.71 6.00
N GLY A 531 -38.55 -18.79 5.57
CA GLY A 531 -39.13 -19.80 4.67
C GLY A 531 -39.14 -19.46 3.18
N LYS A 532 -38.66 -18.28 2.77
CA LYS A 532 -38.75 -17.80 1.39
C LYS A 532 -37.37 -17.61 0.75
N ILE A 533 -37.34 -17.63 -0.57
CA ILE A 533 -36.20 -17.28 -1.41
C ILE A 533 -36.33 -15.81 -1.78
N PHE A 534 -35.30 -15.03 -1.47
CA PHE A 534 -35.20 -13.67 -1.97
C PHE A 534 -34.66 -13.72 -3.40
N VAL A 535 -35.46 -13.23 -4.36
CA VAL A 535 -35.00 -13.05 -5.75
C VAL A 535 -34.33 -11.68 -5.82
N ASP A 536 -33.02 -11.65 -5.59
CA ASP A 536 -32.25 -10.40 -5.53
C ASP A 536 -32.05 -9.82 -6.94
N PHE A 537 -32.82 -8.78 -7.25
CA PHE A 537 -32.70 -7.99 -8.46
C PHE A 537 -31.73 -6.81 -8.31
N LEU A 538 -31.21 -6.54 -7.12
CA LEU A 538 -30.39 -5.34 -6.84
C LEU A 538 -28.99 -5.42 -7.45
N ARG A 539 -28.60 -6.58 -8.00
CA ARG A 539 -27.36 -6.73 -8.78
C ARG A 539 -27.41 -5.99 -10.11
N ASN A 540 -28.60 -5.58 -10.55
CA ASN A 540 -28.86 -4.94 -11.84
C ASN A 540 -28.97 -3.41 -11.75
N GLN A 541 -28.52 -2.80 -10.65
CA GLN A 541 -28.43 -1.35 -10.53
C GLN A 541 -27.00 -0.85 -10.80
N ARG A 542 -26.88 0.39 -11.24
CA ARG A 542 -25.59 1.04 -11.49
C ARG A 542 -24.65 0.91 -10.28
N GLY A 543 -23.44 0.41 -10.53
CA GLY A 543 -22.42 0.23 -9.50
C GLY A 543 -22.58 -1.00 -8.60
N ALA A 544 -23.65 -1.77 -8.73
CA ALA A 544 -23.74 -3.08 -8.12
C ALA A 544 -22.93 -4.11 -8.92
N THR A 545 -22.50 -5.16 -8.22
CA THR A 545 -21.71 -6.24 -8.82
C THR A 545 -22.22 -7.60 -8.35
N ALA A 546 -21.94 -8.60 -9.17
CA ALA A 546 -22.20 -9.99 -8.90
C ALA A 546 -20.88 -10.77 -8.97
N ILE A 547 -20.74 -11.86 -8.19
CA ILE A 547 -19.54 -12.68 -8.25
C ILE A 547 -19.33 -13.19 -9.68
N GLY A 548 -18.15 -12.92 -10.25
CA GLY A 548 -17.82 -13.27 -11.63
C GLY A 548 -17.74 -14.79 -11.83
N PRO A 549 -18.12 -15.31 -13.01
CA PRO A 549 -17.82 -16.67 -13.41
C PRO A 549 -16.34 -17.01 -13.19
N TYR A 550 -16.05 -18.19 -12.65
CA TYR A 550 -14.72 -18.70 -12.31
C TYR A 550 -13.95 -17.94 -11.20
N SER A 551 -14.54 -16.90 -10.61
CA SER A 551 -13.98 -16.27 -9.42
C SER A 551 -14.06 -17.21 -8.21
N THR A 552 -13.00 -17.21 -7.39
CA THR A 552 -13.00 -17.81 -6.06
C THR A 552 -13.90 -17.05 -5.09
N ARG A 553 -14.16 -17.67 -3.93
CA ARG A 553 -14.88 -17.13 -2.78
C ARG A 553 -13.99 -17.13 -1.55
N ALA A 554 -14.07 -16.07 -0.74
CA ALA A 554 -13.44 -16.01 0.57
C ALA A 554 -14.25 -16.85 1.58
N ARG A 555 -14.18 -18.17 1.43
CA ARG A 555 -14.90 -19.19 2.21
C ARG A 555 -14.02 -20.44 2.35
N LEU A 556 -14.28 -21.23 3.39
CA LEU A 556 -13.69 -22.56 3.59
C LEU A 556 -13.68 -23.38 2.28
N HIS A 557 -12.55 -24.02 1.96
CA HIS A 557 -12.28 -24.77 0.73
C HIS A 557 -12.07 -23.98 -0.56
N ALA A 558 -11.99 -22.64 -0.50
CA ALA A 558 -11.82 -21.79 -1.69
C ALA A 558 -12.80 -22.14 -2.83
N PRO A 559 -14.12 -22.11 -2.58
CA PRO A 559 -15.10 -22.51 -3.58
C PRO A 559 -15.13 -21.49 -4.73
N VAL A 560 -15.57 -21.94 -5.89
CA VAL A 560 -15.59 -21.16 -7.12
C VAL A 560 -17.03 -20.94 -7.58
N ALA A 561 -17.31 -19.76 -8.12
CA ALA A 561 -18.58 -19.50 -8.83
C ALA A 561 -18.53 -20.09 -10.24
N VAL A 562 -19.18 -21.22 -10.49
CA VAL A 562 -18.96 -22.02 -11.71
C VAL A 562 -20.18 -22.02 -12.65
N PRO A 563 -20.02 -21.61 -13.92
CA PRO A 563 -20.97 -21.92 -15.00
C PRO A 563 -21.21 -23.43 -15.12
N ILE A 564 -22.49 -23.82 -15.08
CA ILE A 564 -22.92 -25.22 -15.19
C ILE A 564 -24.01 -25.33 -16.23
N HIS A 565 -24.16 -26.51 -16.82
CA HIS A 565 -25.31 -26.75 -17.68
C HIS A 565 -26.56 -26.86 -16.80
N TRP A 566 -27.72 -26.57 -17.37
CA TRP A 566 -28.97 -26.70 -16.62
C TRP A 566 -29.24 -28.14 -16.15
N ASP A 567 -28.86 -29.15 -16.94
CA ASP A 567 -28.97 -30.57 -16.59
C ASP A 567 -27.94 -31.03 -15.54
N GLU A 568 -26.86 -30.28 -15.35
CA GLU A 568 -25.87 -30.50 -14.28
C GLU A 568 -26.38 -30.02 -12.91
N LEU A 569 -27.38 -29.13 -12.87
CA LEU A 569 -27.90 -28.58 -11.61
C LEU A 569 -28.69 -29.63 -10.82
N SER A 570 -27.97 -30.36 -9.96
CA SER A 570 -28.50 -31.46 -9.16
C SER A 570 -29.20 -31.00 -7.87
N LYS A 571 -30.10 -31.85 -7.36
CA LYS A 571 -30.81 -31.62 -6.08
C LYS A 571 -29.93 -31.83 -4.85
N GLU A 572 -28.72 -32.34 -5.01
CA GLU A 572 -27.75 -32.51 -3.93
C GLU A 572 -26.78 -31.32 -3.93
N LYS A 573 -26.50 -30.78 -2.73
CA LYS A 573 -25.46 -29.77 -2.57
C LYS A 573 -24.19 -30.43 -2.08
N ARG A 574 -23.07 -30.16 -2.75
CA ARG A 574 -21.75 -30.58 -2.31
C ARG A 574 -20.86 -29.34 -2.19
N ASP A 575 -20.60 -28.92 -0.96
CA ASP A 575 -19.85 -27.67 -0.68
C ASP A 575 -18.41 -27.69 -1.21
N THR A 576 -17.86 -28.86 -1.51
CA THR A 576 -16.51 -29.08 -2.07
C THR A 576 -16.51 -29.46 -3.55
N GLU A 577 -17.66 -29.42 -4.22
CA GLU A 577 -17.78 -29.84 -5.62
C GLU A 577 -16.95 -28.97 -6.56
N PHE A 578 -17.08 -27.65 -6.41
CA PHE A 578 -16.36 -26.65 -7.20
C PHE A 578 -15.46 -25.80 -6.34
N THR A 579 -14.20 -26.22 -6.24
CA THR A 579 -13.11 -25.53 -5.55
C THR A 579 -11.95 -25.32 -6.50
N ILE A 580 -10.96 -24.53 -6.10
CA ILE A 580 -9.73 -24.39 -6.89
C ILE A 580 -9.01 -25.73 -7.12
N LYS A 581 -9.21 -26.72 -6.23
CA LYS A 581 -8.59 -28.07 -6.32
C LYS A 581 -9.39 -29.02 -7.22
N THR A 582 -10.71 -28.90 -7.25
CA THR A 582 -11.60 -29.86 -7.96
C THR A 582 -12.01 -29.39 -9.35
N LEU A 583 -12.18 -28.07 -9.56
CA LEU A 583 -12.67 -27.52 -10.81
C LEU A 583 -11.77 -27.82 -12.03
N PRO A 584 -10.42 -27.77 -11.94
CA PRO A 584 -9.57 -28.11 -13.08
C PRO A 584 -9.84 -29.51 -13.64
N THR A 585 -10.13 -30.49 -12.77
CA THR A 585 -10.48 -31.86 -13.19
C THR A 585 -11.81 -31.91 -13.92
N ARG A 586 -12.82 -31.14 -13.48
CA ARG A 586 -14.09 -31.00 -14.21
C ARG A 586 -13.87 -30.39 -15.58
N LEU A 587 -13.12 -29.29 -15.67
CA LEU A 587 -12.89 -28.59 -16.94
C LEU A 587 -12.23 -29.50 -17.99
N LYS A 588 -11.36 -30.43 -17.59
CA LYS A 588 -10.78 -31.45 -18.50
C LYS A 588 -11.80 -32.46 -19.03
N ARG A 589 -12.89 -32.69 -18.30
CA ARG A 589 -13.92 -33.69 -18.62
C ARG A 589 -15.12 -33.10 -19.34
N LEU A 590 -15.31 -31.78 -19.29
CA LEU A 590 -16.35 -31.10 -20.04
C LEU A 590 -16.13 -31.32 -21.53
N LYS A 591 -17.21 -31.70 -22.22
CA LYS A 591 -17.20 -31.82 -23.67
C LYS A 591 -17.24 -30.44 -24.32
N ASN A 592 -18.14 -29.59 -23.83
CA ASN A 592 -18.36 -28.22 -24.30
C ASN A 592 -18.48 -27.26 -23.10
N ASP A 593 -18.37 -25.95 -23.36
CA ASP A 593 -18.62 -24.91 -22.37
C ASP A 593 -20.13 -24.83 -22.06
N PRO A 594 -20.54 -24.93 -20.77
CA PRO A 594 -21.94 -24.76 -20.39
C PRO A 594 -22.61 -23.46 -20.85
N TRP A 595 -21.81 -22.43 -21.10
CA TRP A 595 -22.27 -21.11 -21.54
C TRP A 595 -21.81 -20.82 -22.98
N GLU A 596 -21.57 -21.84 -23.82
CA GLU A 596 -21.03 -21.67 -25.18
C GLU A 596 -21.80 -20.69 -26.08
N ASP A 597 -23.12 -20.57 -25.88
CA ASP A 597 -23.98 -19.68 -26.66
C ASP A 597 -24.14 -18.29 -26.04
N TYR A 598 -23.66 -18.07 -24.81
CA TYR A 598 -23.78 -16.80 -24.08
C TYR A 598 -23.29 -15.61 -24.90
N TRP A 599 -22.16 -15.77 -25.59
CA TRP A 599 -21.54 -14.71 -26.40
C TRP A 599 -22.16 -14.53 -27.79
N LYS A 600 -22.90 -15.55 -28.27
CA LYS A 600 -23.54 -15.57 -29.60
C LYS A 600 -24.93 -14.96 -29.55
N ILE A 601 -25.62 -15.10 -28.43
CA ILE A 601 -26.98 -14.60 -28.23
C ILE A 601 -26.98 -13.07 -28.23
N LYS A 602 -27.86 -12.50 -29.05
CA LYS A 602 -28.18 -11.07 -29.13
C LYS A 602 -29.67 -10.94 -28.87
N GLN A 603 -30.04 -10.62 -27.63
CA GLN A 603 -31.43 -10.55 -27.21
C GLN A 603 -31.72 -9.22 -26.51
N SER A 604 -32.81 -8.57 -26.92
CA SER A 604 -33.31 -7.33 -26.36
C SER A 604 -34.36 -7.61 -25.29
N LEU A 605 -34.39 -6.78 -24.25
CA LEU A 605 -35.46 -6.78 -23.25
C LEU A 605 -36.81 -6.34 -23.82
N ARG A 606 -36.82 -5.69 -24.99
CA ARG A 606 -38.05 -5.35 -25.72
C ARG A 606 -39.03 -4.51 -24.90
N LEU A 607 -38.52 -3.66 -24.01
CA LEU A 607 -39.32 -2.84 -23.07
C LEU A 607 -40.33 -1.94 -23.78
N ASN A 608 -40.01 -1.48 -24.99
CA ASN A 608 -40.86 -0.59 -25.80
C ASN A 608 -41.97 -1.32 -26.57
N SER A 609 -41.96 -2.65 -26.61
CA SER A 609 -42.95 -3.47 -27.33
C SER A 609 -43.96 -4.17 -26.41
N ILE A 610 -43.91 -3.84 -25.12
CA ILE A 610 -44.84 -4.34 -24.08
C ILE A 610 -45.88 -3.26 -23.71
N LEU A 611 -45.85 -2.09 -24.39
CA LEU A 611 -46.90 -1.06 -24.31
C LEU A 611 -48.07 -1.35 -25.26
#